data_AF-A0A3D0T7M4-F1
#
_entry.id   AF-A0A3D0T7M4-F1
#
_cell.length_a   1.000
_cell.length_b   1.000
_cell.length_c   1.000
_cell.angle_alpha   90.00
_cell.angle_beta   90.00
_cell.angle_gamma   90.00
#
_symmetry.space_group_name_H-M   'P 1'
#
loop_
_entity.id
_entity.type
_entity.pdbx_description
1 polymer ?
#
loop_
_entity_poly.entity_id
_entity_poly.type
_entity_poly.pdbx_seq_one_letter_code
_entity_poly.pdbx_strand_id
1 'polypeptide(L)' 'MIKFNKEKIITKIATIYFMIGVIFAAFFAIYYKWHPLSFLSPNFFSVVFTWPFQAIGFVSDLLTYGLSGKPI' A
#
# COMPACT_ATOMS: atom_id res chain seq x y z
N MET A 1 4.77 9.83 -37.59
CA MET A 1 5.00 10.49 -36.29
C MET A 1 4.14 9.79 -35.24
N ILE A 2 4.73 8.94 -34.39
CA ILE A 2 3.98 8.22 -33.35
C ILE A 2 3.61 9.24 -32.28
N LYS A 3 2.34 9.67 -32.25
CA LYS A 3 1.82 10.60 -31.24
C LYS A 3 1.64 9.81 -29.95
N PHE A 4 2.70 9.73 -29.14
CA PHE A 4 2.60 9.13 -27.81
C PHE A 4 1.53 9.88 -27.02
N ASN A 5 0.43 9.19 -26.73
CA ASN A 5 -0.70 9.75 -26.02
C ASN A 5 -0.35 9.77 -24.52
N LYS A 6 0.46 10.76 -24.12
CA LYS A 6 1.08 10.88 -22.79
C LYS A 6 0.07 10.68 -21.65
N GLU A 7 -1.15 11.16 -21.84
CA GLU A 7 -2.28 10.96 -20.92
C GLU A 7 -2.53 9.48 -20.63
N LYS A 8 -2.62 8.63 -21.65
CA LYS A 8 -2.86 7.19 -21.48
C LYS A 8 -1.74 6.50 -20.69
N ILE A 9 -0.50 6.95 -20.87
CA ILE A 9 0.65 6.40 -20.14
C ILE A 9 0.60 6.83 -18.67
N ILE A 10 0.35 8.11 -18.40
CA ILE A 10 0.23 8.64 -17.04
C ILE A 10 -0.91 7.94 -16.30
N THR A 11 -2.08 7.82 -16.92
CA THR A 11 -3.21 7.09 -16.33
C THR A 11 -2.84 5.64 -16.04
N LYS A 12 -2.20 4.94 -16.98
CA LYS A 12 -1.76 3.55 -16.77
C LYS A 12 -0.79 3.42 -15.59
N ILE A 13 0.18 4.32 -15.48
CA ILE A 13 1.14 4.34 -14.37
C ILE A 13 0.41 4.60 -13.05
N ALA A 14 -0.49 5.59 -13.00
CA ALA A 14 -1.27 5.92 -11.81
C ALA A 14 -2.16 4.75 -11.37
N THR A 15 -2.81 4.06 -12.30
CA THR A 15 -3.62 2.86 -12.01
C THR A 15 -2.75 1.75 -11.43
N ILE A 16 -1.58 1.47 -12.01
CA ILE A 16 -0.67 0.45 -11.50
C ILE A 16 -0.18 0.83 -10.10
N TYR A 17 0.24 2.08 -9.90
CA TYR A 17 0.68 2.59 -8.61
C TYR A 17 -0.41 2.42 -7.53
N PHE A 18 -1.66 2.75 -7.87
CA PHE A 18 -2.80 2.58 -6.98
C PHE A 18 -3.06 1.11 -6.64
N MET A 19 -3.05 0.20 -7.63
CA MET A 19 -3.25 -1.23 -7.40
C MET A 19 -2.17 -1.82 -6.49
N ILE A 20 -0.89 -1.42 -6.67
CA ILE A 20 0.19 -1.82 -5.78
C ILE A 20 -0.06 -1.29 -4.37
N GLY A 21 -0.50 -0.04 -4.24
CA GLY A 21 -0.87 0.56 -2.95
C GLY A 21 -1.97 -0.22 -2.23
N VAL A 22 -3.01 -0.67 -2.94
CA VAL A 22 -4.08 -1.51 -2.38
C VAL A 22 -3.54 -2.83 -1.83
N ILE A 23 -2.60 -3.46 -2.54
CA ILE A 23 -1.96 -4.70 -2.10
C ILE A 23 -1.17 -4.47 -0.80
N PHE A 24 -0.38 -3.39 -0.74
CA PHE A 24 0.35 -3.04 0.49
C PHE A 24 -0.60 -2.74 1.64
N ALA A 25 -1.66 -1.96 1.42
CA ALA A 25 -2.66 -1.65 2.44
C ALA A 25 -3.36 -2.91 2.97
N ALA A 26 -3.61 -3.90 2.10
CA ALA A 26 -4.13 -5.20 2.52
C ALA A 26 -3.13 -5.97 3.40
N PHE A 27 -1.85 -6.02 3.02
CA PHE A 27 -0.81 -6.65 3.85
C PHE A 27 -0.66 -5.96 5.21
N PHE A 28 -0.70 -4.63 5.25
CA PHE A 28 -0.72 -3.85 6.48
C PHE A 28 -1.91 -4.22 7.36
N ALA A 29 -3.12 -4.22 6.79
CA ALA A 29 -4.33 -4.54 7.53
C ALA A 29 -4.27 -5.94 8.13
N ILE A 30 -3.73 -6.92 7.39
CA ILE A 30 -3.53 -8.29 7.88
C ILE A 30 -2.47 -8.33 8.98
N TYR A 31 -1.30 -7.74 8.75
CA TYR A 31 -0.15 -7.78 9.65
C TYR A 31 -0.44 -7.11 11.00
N TYR A 32 -1.03 -5.91 10.97
CA TYR A 32 -1.40 -5.17 12.17
C TYR A 32 -2.77 -5.55 12.73
N LYS A 33 -3.41 -6.58 12.18
CA LYS A 33 -4.70 -7.14 12.65
C LYS A 33 -5.80 -6.07 12.71
N TRP A 34 -5.91 -5.26 11.67
CA TRP A 34 -6.97 -4.26 11.57
C TRP A 34 -8.34 -4.93 11.44
N HIS A 35 -9.38 -4.21 11.85
CA HIS A 35 -10.76 -4.68 11.72
C HIS A 35 -11.09 -4.97 10.24
N PRO A 36 -11.86 -6.02 9.89
CA PRO A 36 -12.16 -6.36 8.48
C PRO A 36 -12.78 -5.22 7.66
N LEU A 37 -13.47 -4.28 8.31
CA LEU A 37 -14.04 -3.08 7.68
C LEU A 37 -13.06 -1.91 7.55
N SER A 38 -11.78 -2.10 7.89
CA SER A 38 -10.77 -1.04 7.86
C SER A 38 -10.50 -0.52 6.45
N PHE A 39 -10.87 -1.25 5.39
CA PHE A 39 -10.77 -0.77 4.01
C PHE A 39 -11.62 0.50 3.74
N LEU A 40 -12.62 0.76 4.59
CA LEU A 40 -13.43 1.99 4.56
C LEU A 40 -12.79 3.13 5.36
N SER A 41 -11.71 2.88 6.09
CA SER A 41 -11.09 3.86 6.97
C SER A 41 -10.10 4.77 6.23
N PRO A 42 -9.91 6.02 6.70
CA PRO A 42 -8.88 6.91 6.18
C PRO A 42 -7.47 6.31 6.26
N ASN A 43 -7.19 5.50 7.28
CA ASN A 43 -5.89 4.88 7.48
C ASN A 43 -5.52 3.92 6.35
N PHE A 44 -6.50 3.18 5.82
CA PHE A 44 -6.27 2.27 4.70
C PHE A 44 -5.87 3.05 3.44
N PHE A 45 -6.63 4.09 3.09
CA PHE A 45 -6.30 4.93 1.94
C PHE A 45 -4.99 5.70 2.12
N SER A 46 -4.65 6.10 3.35
CA SER A 46 -3.34 6.66 3.67
C SER A 46 -2.22 5.71 3.22
N VAL A 47 -2.31 4.41 3.55
CA VAL A 47 -1.34 3.41 3.08
C VAL A 47 -1.39 3.25 1.56
N VAL A 48 -2.58 3.20 0.94
CA VAL A 48 -2.71 3.07 -0.53
C VAL A 48 -1.96 4.18 -1.27
N PHE A 49 -2.07 5.43 -0.81
CA PHE A 49 -1.43 6.55 -1.48
C PHE A 49 0.05 6.73 -1.12
N THR A 50 0.45 6.31 0.08
CA THR A 50 1.81 6.51 0.62
C THR A 50 2.62 5.22 0.78
N TRP A 51 2.20 4.13 0.13
CA TRP A 51 2.80 2.81 0.27
C TRP A 51 4.32 2.77 0.08
N PRO A 52 4.98 3.56 -0.80
CA PRO A 52 6.44 3.47 -0.94
C PRO A 52 7.18 3.88 0.34
N PHE A 53 6.64 4.86 1.07
CA PHE A 53 7.20 5.32 2.34
C PHE A 53 6.82 4.36 3.47
N GLN A 54 5.58 3.91 3.50
CA GLN A 54 5.06 2.99 4.51
C GLN A 54 5.76 1.62 4.43
N ALA A 55 6.07 1.14 3.22
CA ALA A 55 6.74 -0.15 3.00
C ALA A 55 8.08 -0.26 3.73
N ILE A 56 8.82 0.84 3.87
CA ILE A 56 10.09 0.85 4.61
C ILE A 56 9.84 0.56 6.10
N GLY A 57 8.85 1.24 6.69
CA GLY A 57 8.41 0.98 8.06
C GLY A 57 7.88 -0.44 8.24
N PHE A 58 7.08 -0.93 7.29
CA PHE A 58 6.57 -2.30 7.29
C PHE A 58 7.67 -3.35 7.32
N VAL A 59 8.69 -3.19 6.48
CA VAL A 59 9.81 -4.12 6.43
C VAL A 59 10.61 -4.06 7.73
N SER A 60 10.83 -2.87 8.28
CA SER A 60 11.48 -2.71 9.59
C SER A 60 10.69 -3.42 10.68
N ASP A 61 9.37 -3.24 10.71
CA ASP A 61 8.48 -3.87 11.69
C ASP A 61 8.46 -5.39 11.53
N LEU A 62 8.47 -5.89 10.28
CA LEU A 62 8.51 -7.31 9.98
C LEU A 62 9.84 -7.95 10.44
N LEU A 63 10.95 -7.24 10.26
CA LEU A 63 12.27 -7.68 10.72
C LEU A 63 12.38 -7.63 12.25
N THR A 64 11.76 -6.65 12.89
CA THR A 64 11.86 -6.43 14.34
C THR A 64 10.91 -7.33 15.13
N TYR A 65 9.67 -7.48 14.65
CA TYR A 65 8.59 -8.16 15.37
C TYR A 65 8.17 -9.48 14.73
N GLY A 66 8.80 -9.87 13.62
CA GLY A 66 8.48 -11.10 12.88
C GLY A 66 7.05 -11.11 12.36
N LEU A 67 6.52 -12.29 12.04
CA LEU A 67 5.12 -12.45 11.58
C LEU A 67 4.08 -12.20 12.68
N SER A 68 4.52 -11.94 13.92
CA SER A 68 3.64 -11.76 15.08
C SER A 68 2.95 -10.39 15.12
N GLY A 69 3.50 -9.39 14.41
CA GLY A 69 2.79 -8.16 14.09
C GLY A 69 2.69 -7.10 15.20
N LYS A 70 3.51 -7.20 16.26
CA LYS A 70 3.70 -6.21 17.35
C LYS A 70 4.73 -6.75 18.37
N PRO A 71 5.44 -5.89 19.13
CA PRO A 71 6.02 -6.31 20.40
C PRO A 71 4.89 -6.70 21.36
N ILE A 72 5.11 -7.75 22.14
CA ILE A 72 4.25 -8.18 23.25
C ILE A 72 4.11 -7.01 24.25
#